data_AF-A0A662RIJ2-F1
#
_entry.id   AF-A0A662RIJ2-F1
#
_cell.length_a   1.000
_cell.length_b   1.000
_cell.length_c   1.000
_cell.angle_alpha   90.00
_cell.angle_beta   90.00
_cell.angle_gamma   90.00
#
_symmetry.space_group_name_H-M   'P 1'
#
loop_
_entity.id
_entity.type
_entity.pdbx_description
1 polymer ?
#
loop_
_entity_poly.entity_id
_entity_poly.type
_entity_poly.pdbx_seq_one_letter_code
_entity_poly.pdbx_strand_id
1 'polypeptide(L)'
;MHDLKDAYVFYEEEGDESWLRELIMPMEHALGHLPCIIVKDSAVDAICHGADLAVPGISRIEEGINTGNRVVIYTLRGEAVSIGKAKKGSEDMFRAEKGVCVETEKVFMKPGTYMKGWRRKEKYAQQGVENSKFISSC
;
A
#
# COMPACT_ATOMS: atom_id res chain seq x y z
N MET A 1 -15.35 27.27 12.80
CA MET A 1 -13.94 27.59 12.44
C MET A 1 -13.12 28.05 13.66
N HIS A 2 -13.70 28.09 14.87
CA HIS A 2 -12.95 28.28 16.11
C HIS A 2 -12.44 26.94 16.66
N ASP A 3 -13.19 25.85 16.43
CA ASP A 3 -12.93 24.51 16.97
C ASP A 3 -11.53 23.96 16.63
N LEU A 4 -11.04 24.19 15.40
CA LEU A 4 -9.69 23.76 15.00
C LEU A 4 -8.59 24.58 15.68
N LYS A 5 -8.83 25.88 15.88
CA LYS A 5 -7.86 26.76 16.54
C LYS A 5 -7.78 26.43 18.02
N ASP A 6 -8.93 26.21 18.65
CA ASP A 6 -9.02 25.87 20.06
C ASP A 6 -8.35 24.50 20.30
N ALA A 7 -8.65 23.50 19.47
CA ALA A 7 -7.97 22.19 19.54
C ALA A 7 -6.45 22.28 19.35
N TYR A 8 -5.97 23.19 18.49
CA TYR A 8 -4.53 23.41 18.32
C TYR A 8 -3.88 24.05 19.55
N VAL A 9 -4.55 25.01 20.20
CA VAL A 9 -4.07 25.64 21.45
C VAL A 9 -4.03 24.62 22.58
N PHE A 10 -5.07 23.80 22.75
CA PHE A 10 -5.08 22.74 23.76
C PHE A 10 -3.97 21.70 23.55
N TYR A 11 -3.64 21.38 22.29
CA TYR A 11 -2.51 20.51 22.00
C TYR A 11 -1.16 21.12 22.40
N GLU A 12 -0.92 22.41 22.11
CA GLU A 12 0.33 23.09 22.48
C GLU A 12 0.47 23.32 24.00
N GLU A 13 -0.63 23.62 24.69
CA GLU A 13 -0.61 23.97 26.12
C GLU A 13 -0.69 22.74 27.05
N GLU A 14 -1.52 21.75 26.72
CA GLU A 14 -1.75 20.58 27.59
C GLU A 14 -1.18 19.26 27.02
N GLY A 15 -0.77 19.24 25.74
CA GLY A 15 -0.29 18.03 25.07
C GLY A 15 -1.38 17.00 24.76
N ASP A 16 -2.66 17.35 24.91
CA ASP A 16 -3.78 16.44 24.62
C ASP A 16 -4.14 16.44 23.12
N GLU A 17 -3.86 15.31 22.45
CA GLU A 17 -4.16 15.11 21.03
C GLU A 17 -5.63 14.72 20.75
N SER A 18 -6.43 14.43 21.78
CA SER A 18 -7.75 13.80 21.62
C SER A 18 -8.68 14.66 20.76
N TRP A 19 -8.74 15.96 21.04
CA TRP A 19 -9.55 16.94 20.29
C TRP A 19 -9.11 17.07 18.83
N LEU A 20 -7.80 17.00 18.57
CA LEU A 20 -7.26 17.11 17.23
C LEU A 20 -7.59 15.86 16.38
N ARG A 21 -7.53 14.68 16.99
CA ARG A 21 -7.86 13.39 16.36
C ARG A 21 -9.35 13.24 16.06
N GLU A 22 -10.23 13.88 16.84
CA GLU A 22 -11.66 13.90 16.57
C GLU A 22 -12.02 14.77 15.36
N LEU A 23 -11.31 15.90 15.19
CA LEU A 23 -11.54 16.82 14.07
C LEU A 23 -10.86 16.38 12.76
N ILE A 24 -9.71 15.72 12.84
CA ILE A 24 -8.94 15.27 11.67
C ILE A 24 -9.33 13.83 11.34
N MET A 25 -10.25 13.68 10.39
CA MET A 25 -10.60 12.37 9.85
C MET A 25 -9.48 11.81 8.94
N PRO A 26 -9.24 10.48 8.98
CA PRO A 26 -8.28 9.84 8.11
C PRO A 26 -8.77 9.85 6.65
N MET A 27 -7.83 9.90 5.70
CA MET A 27 -8.14 10.05 4.27
C MET A 27 -8.96 8.89 3.69
N GLU A 28 -8.88 7.72 4.32
CA GLU A 28 -9.59 6.50 3.99
C GLU A 28 -11.10 6.69 4.01
N HIS A 29 -11.62 7.54 4.91
CA HIS A 29 -13.06 7.87 4.95
C HIS A 29 -13.55 8.52 3.66
N ALA A 30 -12.72 9.35 3.03
CA ALA A 30 -13.08 9.98 1.76
C ALA A 30 -13.13 8.98 0.60
N LEU A 31 -12.43 7.84 0.72
CA LEU A 31 -12.26 6.85 -0.34
C LEU A 31 -13.26 5.68 -0.28
N GLY A 32 -14.00 5.53 0.82
CA GLY A 32 -14.87 4.38 1.07
C GLY A 32 -16.05 4.19 0.11
N HIS A 33 -16.30 5.14 -0.80
CA HIS A 33 -17.33 5.03 -1.84
C HIS A 33 -16.82 4.40 -3.14
N LEU A 34 -15.50 4.23 -3.27
CA LEU A 34 -14.86 3.65 -4.45
C LEU A 34 -14.61 2.15 -4.25
N PRO A 35 -14.69 1.34 -5.31
CA PRO A 35 -14.37 -0.06 -5.24
C PRO A 35 -12.90 -0.28 -4.84
N CYS A 36 -12.68 -1.27 -3.98
CA CYS A 36 -11.41 -1.54 -3.34
C CYS A 36 -10.73 -2.81 -3.87
N ILE A 37 -9.40 -2.79 -3.90
CA ILE A 37 -8.56 -3.95 -4.20
C ILE A 37 -7.50 -4.06 -3.11
N ILE A 38 -7.41 -5.21 -2.48
CA ILE A 38 -6.42 -5.47 -1.43
C ILE A 38 -5.22 -6.15 -2.06
N VAL A 39 -4.03 -5.58 -1.83
CA VAL A 39 -2.77 -6.09 -2.39
C VAL A 39 -1.91 -6.79 -1.34
N LYS A 40 -1.02 -7.66 -1.81
CA LYS A 40 0.01 -8.30 -0.99
C LYS A 40 1.07 -7.28 -0.60
N ASP A 41 1.61 -7.41 0.61
CA ASP A 41 2.68 -6.55 1.14
C ASP A 41 3.90 -6.45 0.21
N SER A 42 4.22 -7.53 -0.52
CA SER A 42 5.31 -7.56 -1.49
C SER A 42 5.14 -6.60 -2.68
N ALA A 43 3.90 -6.26 -3.02
CA ALA A 43 3.57 -5.37 -4.13
C ALA A 43 3.43 -3.91 -3.70
N VAL A 44 3.25 -3.64 -2.41
CA VAL A 44 3.00 -2.28 -1.88
C VAL A 44 4.15 -1.34 -2.22
N ASP A 45 5.40 -1.71 -1.92
CA ASP A 45 6.55 -0.85 -2.19
C ASP A 45 6.70 -0.54 -3.68
N ALA A 46 6.42 -1.51 -4.57
CA ALA A 46 6.48 -1.28 -6.01
C ALA A 46 5.45 -0.23 -6.46
N ILE A 47 4.22 -0.31 -5.94
CA ILE A 47 3.15 0.64 -6.23
C ILE A 47 3.50 2.02 -5.67
N CYS A 48 4.15 2.10 -4.50
CA CYS A 48 4.62 3.37 -3.94
C CYS A 48 5.64 4.07 -4.85
N HIS A 49 6.39 3.33 -5.67
CA HIS A 49 7.30 3.89 -6.68
C HIS A 49 6.60 4.17 -8.03
N GLY A 50 5.28 4.01 -8.11
CA GLY A 50 4.49 4.26 -9.31
C GLY A 50 4.37 3.07 -10.26
N ALA A 51 4.68 1.85 -9.81
CA ALA A 51 4.42 0.67 -10.63
C ALA A 51 2.92 0.38 -10.77
N ASP A 52 2.53 -0.18 -11.91
CA ASP A 52 1.18 -0.69 -12.11
C ASP A 52 0.95 -2.00 -11.35
N LEU A 53 -0.29 -2.22 -10.93
CA LEU A 53 -0.67 -3.44 -10.21
C LEU A 53 -0.93 -4.58 -11.20
N ALA A 54 -0.12 -5.63 -11.10
CA ALA A 54 -0.31 -6.88 -11.83
C ALA A 54 -1.14 -7.89 -11.03
N VAL A 55 -1.80 -8.83 -11.73
CA VAL A 55 -2.63 -9.89 -11.13
C VAL A 55 -1.97 -10.61 -9.93
N PRO A 56 -0.70 -11.07 -9.98
CA PRO A 56 -0.12 -11.84 -8.88
C PRO A 56 0.05 -11.03 -7.58
N GLY A 57 0.04 -9.70 -7.66
CA GLY A 57 0.13 -8.80 -6.51
C GLY A 57 -1.19 -8.63 -5.75
N ILE A 58 -2.30 -9.10 -6.31
CA ILE A 58 -3.63 -9.00 -5.71
C ILE A 58 -3.81 -10.08 -4.63
N SER A 59 -4.40 -9.68 -3.51
CA SER A 59 -4.82 -10.58 -2.42
C SER A 59 -6.34 -10.78 -2.41
N ARG A 60 -7.12 -9.69 -2.55
CA ARG A 60 -8.58 -9.73 -2.62
C ARG A 60 -9.09 -8.65 -3.57
N ILE A 61 -10.16 -8.93 -4.27
CA ILE A 61 -10.82 -8.04 -5.23
C ILE A 61 -12.27 -7.87 -4.79
N GLU A 62 -12.80 -6.66 -4.87
CA GLU A 62 -14.22 -6.42 -4.72
C GLU A 62 -15.00 -6.79 -6.00
N GLU A 63 -16.20 -7.34 -5.83
CA GLU A 63 -17.05 -7.70 -6.96
C GLU A 63 -17.63 -6.46 -7.65
N GLY A 64 -18.00 -6.58 -8.93
CA GLY A 64 -18.64 -5.49 -9.66
C GLY A 64 -17.69 -4.43 -10.23
N ILE A 65 -16.37 -4.61 -10.10
CA ILE A 65 -15.38 -3.77 -10.79
C ILE A 65 -15.46 -4.02 -12.30
N ASN A 66 -15.68 -2.95 -13.07
CA ASN A 66 -15.65 -2.97 -14.52
C ASN A 66 -14.38 -2.27 -15.07
N THR A 67 -14.02 -2.63 -16.30
CA THR A 67 -12.93 -1.95 -17.01
C THR A 67 -13.21 -0.46 -17.11
N GLY A 68 -12.22 0.34 -16.71
CA GLY A 68 -12.27 1.80 -16.70
C GLY A 68 -12.77 2.42 -15.40
N ASN A 69 -13.26 1.63 -14.43
CA ASN A 69 -13.60 2.16 -13.11
C ASN A 69 -12.36 2.65 -12.36
N ARG A 70 -12.55 3.68 -11.52
CA ARG A 70 -11.54 4.07 -10.55
C ARG A 70 -11.63 3.12 -9.36
N VAL A 71 -10.49 2.62 -8.95
CA VAL A 71 -10.34 1.68 -7.84
C VAL A 71 -9.32 2.22 -6.86
N VAL A 72 -9.52 1.91 -5.58
CA VAL A 72 -8.57 2.22 -4.51
C VAL A 72 -7.80 0.95 -4.17
N ILE A 73 -6.50 1.08 -4.07
CA ILE A 73 -5.60 0.00 -3.68
C ILE A 73 -5.31 0.12 -2.19
N TYR A 74 -5.63 -0.92 -1.44
CA TYR A 74 -5.41 -1.02 0.01
C TYR A 74 -4.39 -2.10 0.36
N THR A 75 -3.69 -1.89 1.47
CA THR A 75 -2.90 -2.95 2.11
C THR A 75 -3.82 -3.94 2.85
N LEU A 76 -3.28 -5.08 3.28
CA LEU A 76 -4.00 -6.02 4.16
C LEU A 76 -4.42 -5.38 5.50
N ARG A 77 -3.81 -4.26 5.89
CA ARG A 77 -4.11 -3.53 7.13
C ARG A 77 -5.20 -2.46 6.94
N GLY A 78 -5.68 -2.26 5.71
CA GLY A 78 -6.68 -1.23 5.39
C GLY A 78 -6.10 0.16 5.17
N GLU A 79 -4.79 0.28 4.93
CA GLU A 79 -4.15 1.56 4.60
C GLU A 79 -4.31 1.83 3.09
N ALA A 80 -4.70 3.04 2.70
CA ALA A 80 -4.82 3.39 1.29
C ALA A 80 -3.43 3.66 0.67
N VAL A 81 -3.06 2.86 -0.34
CA VAL A 81 -1.77 2.95 -1.01
C VAL A 81 -1.84 3.93 -2.18
N SER A 82 -2.81 3.73 -3.07
CA SER A 82 -2.96 4.49 -4.30
C SER A 82 -4.39 4.41 -4.86
N ILE A 83 -4.71 5.32 -5.78
CA ILE A 83 -5.85 5.23 -6.70
C ILE A 83 -5.33 4.89 -8.08
N GLY A 84 -6.10 4.08 -8.79
CA GLY A 84 -5.84 3.76 -10.18
C GLY A 84 -7.09 3.48 -10.98
N LYS A 85 -6.89 3.18 -12.26
CA LYS A 85 -7.94 2.81 -13.20
C LYS A 85 -7.87 1.33 -13.52
N ALA A 86 -8.98 0.63 -13.33
CA ALA A 86 -9.09 -0.79 -13.65
C ALA A 86 -8.96 -1.01 -15.17
N LYS A 87 -8.04 -1.89 -15.58
CA LYS A 87 -7.86 -2.33 -16.98
C LYS A 87 -8.64 -3.60 -17.31
N LYS A 88 -9.10 -4.32 -16.29
CA LYS A 88 -9.83 -5.58 -16.39
C LYS A 88 -11.05 -5.53 -15.46
N GLY A 89 -12.07 -6.34 -15.74
CA GLY A 89 -13.17 -6.55 -14.81
C GLY A 89 -12.77 -7.43 -13.62
N SER A 90 -13.54 -7.41 -12.54
CA SER A 90 -13.31 -8.23 -11.33
C SER A 90 -13.17 -9.73 -11.65
N GLU A 91 -14.05 -10.28 -12.50
CA GLU A 91 -14.01 -11.69 -12.92
C GLU A 91 -12.77 -12.03 -13.76
N ASP A 92 -12.36 -11.11 -14.64
CA ASP A 92 -11.15 -11.27 -15.46
C ASP A 92 -9.88 -11.17 -14.62
N MET A 93 -9.85 -10.27 -13.64
CA MET A 93 -8.74 -10.14 -12.70
C MET A 93 -8.59 -11.41 -11.85
N PHE A 94 -9.70 -12.06 -11.50
CA PHE A 94 -9.69 -13.31 -10.75
C PHE A 94 -9.23 -14.51 -11.59
N ARG A 95 -9.64 -14.59 -12.85
CA ARG A 95 -9.28 -15.69 -13.76
C ARG A 95 -7.88 -15.57 -14.37
N ALA A 96 -7.37 -14.36 -14.53
CA ALA A 96 -6.07 -14.15 -15.16
C ALA A 96 -4.92 -14.67 -14.28
N GLU A 97 -3.89 -15.26 -14.89
CA GLU A 97 -2.66 -15.64 -14.17
C GLU A 97 -1.58 -14.55 -14.27
N LYS A 98 -1.63 -13.74 -15.34
CA LYS A 98 -0.63 -12.73 -15.68
C LYS A 98 -1.31 -11.51 -16.31
N GLY A 99 -0.63 -10.37 -16.22
CA GLY A 99 -1.05 -9.11 -16.85
C GLY A 99 -1.26 -7.98 -15.85
N VAL A 100 -1.41 -6.78 -16.38
CA VAL A 100 -1.70 -5.56 -15.60
C VAL A 100 -3.21 -5.48 -15.37
N CYS A 101 -3.60 -5.26 -14.11
CA CYS A 101 -4.98 -5.16 -13.67
C CYS A 101 -5.42 -3.71 -13.44
N VAL A 102 -4.54 -2.91 -12.86
CA VAL A 102 -4.82 -1.52 -12.51
C VAL A 102 -3.64 -0.67 -12.94
N GLU A 103 -3.94 0.40 -13.68
CA GLU A 103 -3.00 1.46 -13.98
C GLU A 103 -2.98 2.45 -12.82
N THR A 104 -1.80 2.68 -12.24
CA THR A 104 -1.66 3.55 -11.05
C THR A 104 -1.72 5.01 -11.48
N GLU A 105 -2.67 5.79 -10.95
CA GLU A 105 -2.83 7.21 -11.29
C GLU A 105 -2.21 8.13 -10.22
N LYS A 106 -2.54 7.90 -8.94
CA LYS A 106 -2.06 8.71 -7.82
C LYS A 106 -1.68 7.83 -6.64
N VAL A 107 -0.47 8.01 -6.14
CA VAL A 107 0.06 7.31 -4.96
C VAL A 107 -0.06 8.23 -3.75
N PHE A 108 -0.59 7.72 -2.64
CA PHE A 108 -0.68 8.43 -1.37
C PHE A 108 0.42 8.02 -0.40
N MET A 109 0.73 6.73 -0.37
CA MET A 109 1.68 6.16 0.58
C MET A 109 3.13 6.52 0.20
N LYS A 110 3.93 6.92 1.20
CA LYS A 110 5.35 7.24 0.99
C LYS A 110 6.14 5.97 0.60
N PRO A 111 7.12 6.08 -0.32
CA PRO A 111 8.05 4.99 -0.59
C PRO A 111 8.85 4.59 0.66
N GLY A 112 9.07 3.28 0.86
CA GLY A 112 9.85 2.77 1.99
C GLY A 112 9.07 2.50 3.28
N THR A 113 7.74 2.71 3.31
CA THR A 113 6.88 2.27 4.43
C THR A 113 6.87 0.74 4.58
N TYR A 114 6.88 0.02 3.46
CA TYR A 114 6.95 -1.45 3.42
C TYR A 114 8.32 -1.91 2.88
N MET A 115 8.80 -3.05 3.36
CA MET A 115 10.04 -3.65 2.85
C MET A 115 9.89 -4.02 1.37
N LYS A 116 10.93 -3.75 0.59
CA LYS A 116 10.93 -4.06 -0.85
C LYS A 116 10.74 -5.56 -1.08
N GLY A 117 9.59 -5.95 -1.63
CA GLY A 117 9.26 -7.34 -1.97
C GLY A 117 10.12 -7.91 -3.09
N TRP A 118 10.85 -7.06 -3.84
CA TRP A 118 11.81 -7.47 -4.85
C TRP A 118 13.24 -7.44 -4.30
N ARG A 119 13.63 -8.49 -3.57
CA ARG A 119 15.04 -8.88 -3.49
C ARG A 119 15.22 -10.19 -4.22
N ARG A 120 15.84 -10.10 -5.40
CA ARG A 120 16.66 -11.20 -5.93
C ARG A 120 17.61 -11.66 -4.80
N LYS A 121 17.91 -12.95 -4.80
CA LYS A 121 18.80 -13.67 -3.88
C LYS A 121 20.23 -13.07 -3.80
N GLU A 122 20.40 -11.85 -3.31
CA GLU A 122 21.72 -11.23 -3.16
C GLU A 122 22.23 -11.28 -1.71
N LYS A 123 21.34 -11.55 -0.74
CA LYS A 123 21.73 -11.64 0.68
C LYS A 123 22.16 -13.04 1.17
N TYR A 124 21.89 -14.10 0.42
CA TYR A 124 22.35 -15.46 0.80
C TYR A 124 23.74 -15.83 0.25
N ALA A 125 24.31 -15.04 -0.66
CA ALA A 125 25.65 -15.29 -1.21
C ALA A 125 26.77 -14.74 -0.29
N GLN A 126 26.52 -13.65 0.43
CA GLN A 126 27.52 -13.07 1.36
C GLN A 126 27.63 -13.87 2.67
N GLN A 127 26.52 -14.44 3.14
CA GLN A 127 26.50 -15.22 4.39
C GLN A 127 27.15 -16.61 4.26
N GLY A 128 27.19 -17.19 3.06
CA GLY A 128 27.90 -18.45 2.80
C GLY A 128 29.42 -18.32 2.73
N VAL A 129 29.93 -17.14 2.32
CA VAL A 129 31.38 -16.90 2.19
C VAL A 129 32.01 -16.55 3.54
N GLU A 130 31.30 -15.84 4.43
CA GLU A 130 31.77 -15.61 5.80
C GLU A 130 31.82 -16.92 6.62
N ASN A 131 30.82 -17.79 6.49
CA ASN A 131 30.82 -19.08 7.19
C ASN A 131 31.89 -20.07 6.66
N SER A 132 32.32 -19.94 5.41
CA SER A 132 33.43 -20.73 4.85
C SER A 132 34.79 -20.31 5.39
N LYS A 133 34.98 -19.05 5.76
CA LYS A 133 36.25 -18.54 6.31
C LYS A 133 36.48 -18.92 7.77
N PHE A 134 35.40 -19.16 8.52
CA PHE A 134 35.47 -19.60 9.91
C PHE A 134 35.86 -21.09 10.07
N ILE A 135 35.53 -21.92 9.07
CA ILE A 135 35.80 -23.37 9.11
C ILE A 135 37.24 -23.69 8.65
N SER A 136 37.92 -22.77 7.95
CA SER A 136 39.30 -23.00 7.49
C SER A 136 40.39 -22.44 8.43
N SER A 137 40.02 -21.93 9.61
CA SER A 137 40.95 -21.40 10.61
C SER A 137 40.83 -22.11 11.98
N CYS A 138 40.19 -23.28 12.01
CA CYS A 138 40.25 -24.25 13.11
C CYS A 138 41.05 -25.48 12.66
#